data_AF-A0A5E7UB01-F1
#
_entry.id   AF-A0A5E7UB01-F1
#
_cell.length_a   1.000
_cell.length_b   1.000
_cell.length_c   1.000
_cell.angle_alpha   90.00
_cell.angle_beta   90.00
_cell.angle_gamma   90.00
#
_symmetry.space_group_name_H-M   'P 1'
#
loop_
_entity.id
_entity.type
_entity.pdbx_description
1 polymer ?
#
loop_
_entity_poly.entity_id
_entity_poly.type
_entity_poly.pdbx_seq_one_letter_code
_entity_poly.pdbx_strand_id
1 'polypeptide(L)'
;MAHLQHSVALAPANEPRKTGIGGLSPQRERQVKQLILERLGESLEVTELARACSLSRSHFSRAFKCSTGLSPQDWIRTQRLARAKLLIRHTDLSLTQISLECGFCDQAHFCHMFTRSEGINPFAWRCRITREPKAQPSQPAAF
;
A
#
# COMPACT_ATOMS: atom_id res chain seq x y z
N MET A 1 9.01 -12.09 56.75
CA MET A 1 9.72 -11.92 55.46
C MET A 1 9.02 -12.80 54.45
N ALA A 2 8.48 -12.21 53.39
CA ALA A 2 7.44 -12.79 52.54
C ALA A 2 7.95 -13.91 51.61
N HIS A 3 7.22 -15.02 51.57
CA HIS A 3 7.24 -15.98 50.47
C HIS A 3 6.53 -15.38 49.25
N LEU A 4 7.13 -15.49 48.06
CA LEU A 4 6.42 -15.85 46.84
C LEU A 4 7.41 -16.17 45.72
N GLN A 5 7.41 -17.44 45.35
CA GLN A 5 7.93 -17.97 44.09
C GLN A 5 7.12 -17.38 42.94
N HIS A 6 7.78 -17.01 41.85
CA HIS A 6 7.25 -17.20 40.51
C HIS A 6 8.41 -17.38 39.53
N SER A 7 8.83 -18.65 39.41
CA SER A 7 9.43 -19.18 38.21
C SER A 7 8.37 -19.17 37.10
N VAL A 8 8.51 -18.28 36.11
CA VAL A 8 7.79 -18.37 34.85
C VAL A 8 8.76 -18.76 33.75
N ALA A 9 8.35 -19.84 33.09
CA ALA A 9 9.01 -20.52 32.00
C ALA A 9 8.87 -19.78 30.66
N LEU A 10 9.83 -20.08 29.77
CA LEU A 10 9.68 -20.20 28.31
C LEU A 10 9.29 -18.94 27.53
N ALA A 11 10.30 -18.21 27.07
CA ALA A 11 10.31 -17.72 25.69
C ALA A 11 11.41 -18.50 24.95
N PRO A 12 11.11 -19.34 23.95
CA PRO A 12 12.16 -19.82 23.08
C PRO A 12 12.70 -18.59 22.36
N ALA A 13 13.98 -18.30 22.56
CA ALA A 13 14.74 -17.48 21.65
C ALA A 13 14.48 -18.04 20.25
N ASN A 14 13.64 -17.34 19.49
CA ASN A 14 13.38 -17.67 18.10
C ASN A 14 14.69 -17.39 17.37
N GLU A 15 15.57 -18.38 17.37
CA GLU A 15 16.78 -18.42 16.57
C GLU A 15 16.38 -17.95 15.16
N PRO A 16 17.04 -16.93 14.59
CA PRO A 16 16.81 -16.59 13.20
C PRO A 16 17.25 -17.79 12.37
N ARG A 17 16.31 -18.71 12.11
CA ARG A 17 16.45 -19.81 11.17
C ARG A 17 16.96 -19.18 9.88
N LYS A 18 18.15 -19.61 9.45
CA LYS A 18 18.80 -19.21 8.21
C LYS A 18 17.78 -19.12 7.07
N THR A 19 17.32 -17.91 6.74
CA THR A 19 16.51 -17.71 5.53
C THR A 19 17.46 -17.66 4.34
N GLY A 20 17.56 -18.80 3.67
CA GLY A 20 18.11 -18.86 2.33
C GLY A 20 17.30 -17.98 1.38
N ILE A 21 18.04 -17.29 0.49
CA ILE A 21 17.56 -16.55 -0.69
C ILE A 21 16.66 -15.36 -0.33
N GLY A 22 17.26 -14.17 -0.30
CA GLY A 22 16.79 -12.97 0.41
C GLY A 22 15.48 -12.30 -0.02
N GLY A 23 14.57 -12.98 -0.72
CA GLY A 23 13.25 -12.47 -1.14
C GLY A 23 12.07 -13.21 -0.49
N LEU A 24 10.86 -12.65 -0.63
CA LEU A 24 9.63 -13.38 -0.37
C LEU A 24 9.43 -14.48 -1.42
N SER A 25 8.83 -15.61 -1.01
CA SER A 25 8.37 -16.61 -1.99
C SER A 25 7.25 -16.03 -2.85
N PRO A 26 7.08 -16.48 -4.12
CA PRO A 26 6.07 -15.93 -5.02
C PRO A 26 4.64 -16.00 -4.49
N GLN A 27 4.33 -17.00 -3.65
CA GLN A 27 3.02 -17.10 -3.00
C GLN A 27 2.84 -16.04 -1.91
N ARG A 28 3.85 -15.85 -1.04
CA ARG A 28 3.80 -14.82 0.02
C ARG A 28 3.77 -13.42 -0.55
N GLU A 29 4.55 -13.17 -1.60
CA GLU A 29 4.55 -11.90 -2.30
C GLU A 29 3.16 -11.58 -2.87
N ARG A 30 2.53 -12.52 -3.59
CA ARG A 30 1.16 -12.34 -4.12
C ARG A 30 0.15 -12.09 -3.01
N GLN A 31 0.18 -12.88 -1.94
CA GLN A 31 -0.72 -12.75 -0.80
C GLN A 31 -0.62 -11.36 -0.15
N VAL A 32 0.60 -10.87 0.11
CA VAL A 32 0.81 -9.55 0.70
C VAL A 32 0.37 -8.44 -0.24
N LYS A 33 0.70 -8.54 -1.53
CA LYS A 33 0.26 -7.55 -2.52
C LYS A 33 -1.26 -7.47 -2.56
N GLN A 34 -1.94 -8.61 -2.58
CA GLN A 34 -3.40 -8.67 -2.55
C GLN A 34 -3.95 -8.02 -1.27
N LEU A 35 -3.41 -8.39 -0.10
CA LEU A 35 -3.82 -7.81 1.19
C LEU A 35 -3.67 -6.29 1.20
N ILE A 36 -2.56 -5.77 0.67
CA ILE A 36 -2.35 -4.32 0.55
C ILE A 36 -3.41 -3.71 -0.37
N LEU A 37 -3.63 -4.28 -1.56
CA LEU A 37 -4.57 -3.77 -2.56
C LEU A 37 -6.01 -3.68 -2.04
N GLU A 38 -6.44 -4.70 -1.28
CA GLU A 38 -7.77 -4.77 -0.64
C GLU A 38 -7.98 -3.73 0.47
N ARG A 39 -6.89 -3.18 1.01
CA ARG A 39 -6.88 -2.31 2.18
C ARG A 39 -6.20 -0.96 1.92
N LEU A 40 -6.00 -0.57 0.65
CA LEU A 40 -5.27 0.66 0.29
C LEU A 40 -5.85 1.95 0.88
N GLY A 41 -7.17 1.99 1.07
CA GLY A 41 -7.89 3.14 1.64
C GLY A 41 -7.80 3.23 3.16
N GLU A 42 -7.25 2.22 3.82
CA GLU A 42 -7.12 2.16 5.28
C GLU A 42 -5.69 2.49 5.73
N SER A 43 -5.51 2.73 7.02
CA SER A 43 -4.18 2.87 7.61
C SER A 43 -3.51 1.50 7.63
N LEU A 44 -2.45 1.33 6.81
CA LEU A 44 -1.71 0.08 6.67
C LEU A 44 -0.37 0.15 7.40
N GLU A 45 -0.21 -0.66 8.43
CA GLU A 45 1.05 -0.79 9.15
C GLU A 45 1.93 -1.90 8.57
N VAL A 46 3.19 -1.59 8.28
CA VAL A 46 4.16 -2.57 7.75
C VAL A 46 4.33 -3.77 8.69
N THR A 47 4.14 -3.56 9.99
CA THR A 47 4.20 -4.61 11.01
C THR A 47 3.09 -5.65 10.83
N GLU A 48 1.90 -5.24 10.41
CA GLU A 48 0.76 -6.15 10.19
C GLU A 48 0.99 -7.02 8.95
N LEU A 49 1.48 -6.41 7.87
CA LEU A 49 1.88 -7.12 6.65
C LEU A 49 2.98 -8.15 6.92
N ALA A 50 3.95 -7.79 7.78
CA ALA A 50 5.00 -8.71 8.19
C ALA A 50 4.45 -9.89 9.00
N ARG A 51 3.51 -9.65 9.92
CA ARG A 51 2.83 -10.69 10.69
C ARG A 51 2.03 -11.64 9.79
N ALA A 52 1.35 -11.13 8.76
CA ALA A 52 0.66 -11.95 7.76
C ALA A 52 1.60 -12.91 7.01
N CYS A 53 2.89 -12.58 6.93
CA CYS A 53 3.94 -13.46 6.38
C CYS A 53 4.67 -14.33 7.42
N SER A 54 4.31 -14.23 8.70
CA SER A 54 5.08 -14.81 9.82
C SER A 54 6.55 -14.34 9.86
N LEU A 55 6.79 -13.07 9.51
CA LEU A 55 8.11 -12.45 9.50
C LEU A 55 8.19 -11.28 10.50
N SER A 56 9.40 -10.99 10.96
CA SER A 56 9.66 -9.72 11.64
C SER A 56 9.59 -8.55 10.64
N ARG A 57 9.28 -7.34 11.13
CA ARG A 57 9.18 -6.13 10.28
C ARG A 57 10.43 -5.89 9.43
N SER A 58 11.61 -6.04 10.01
CA SER A 58 12.89 -5.81 9.33
C SER A 58 13.15 -6.87 8.26
N HIS A 59 12.88 -8.13 8.56
CA HIS A 59 13.04 -9.22 7.60
C HIS A 59 12.03 -9.09 6.45
N PHE A 60 10.77 -8.80 6.77
CA PHE A 60 9.75 -8.52 5.77
C PHE A 60 10.14 -7.37 4.85
N SER A 61 10.59 -6.24 5.40
CA SER A 61 10.98 -5.08 4.60
C SER A 61 12.12 -5.41 3.62
N ARG A 62 13.13 -6.17 4.08
CA ARG A 62 14.23 -6.62 3.23
C ARG A 62 13.76 -7.61 2.16
N ALA A 63 13.02 -8.64 2.56
CA ALA A 63 12.53 -9.68 1.66
C ALA A 63 11.57 -9.11 0.60
N PHE A 64 10.67 -8.22 1.00
CA PHE A 64 9.75 -7.52 0.10
C PHE A 64 10.49 -6.64 -0.89
N LYS A 65 11.51 -5.88 -0.44
CA LYS A 65 12.34 -5.06 -1.33
C LYS A 65 13.15 -5.91 -2.30
N CYS A 66 13.70 -7.04 -1.86
CA CYS A 66 14.40 -7.97 -2.75
C CYS A 66 13.46 -8.56 -3.82
N SER A 67 12.20 -8.85 -3.48
CA SER A 67 11.22 -9.38 -4.45
C SER A 67 10.63 -8.31 -5.37
N THR A 68 10.33 -7.12 -4.86
CA THR A 68 9.57 -6.09 -5.60
C THR A 68 10.40 -4.91 -6.12
N GLY A 69 11.66 -4.81 -5.69
CA GLY A 69 12.54 -3.66 -5.94
C GLY A 69 12.26 -2.44 -5.06
N LEU A 70 11.12 -2.39 -4.36
CA LEU A 70 10.68 -1.23 -3.58
C LEU A 70 10.50 -1.58 -2.10
N SER A 71 10.67 -0.59 -1.22
CA SER A 71 10.28 -0.78 0.18
C SER A 71 8.76 -0.99 0.28
N PRO A 72 8.24 -1.68 1.31
CA PRO A 72 6.81 -1.84 1.48
C PRO A 72 6.03 -0.51 1.48
N GLN A 73 6.56 0.51 2.16
CA GLN A 73 5.91 1.83 2.23
C GLN A 73 5.91 2.54 0.87
N ASP A 74 7.02 2.48 0.13
CA ASP A 74 7.08 3.06 -1.22
C ASP A 74 6.12 2.35 -2.18
N TRP A 75 6.03 1.02 -2.09
CA TRP A 75 5.11 0.25 -2.92
C TRP A 75 3.65 0.60 -2.61
N ILE A 76 3.26 0.65 -1.33
CA ILE A 76 1.93 1.09 -0.89
C ILE A 76 1.62 2.49 -1.43
N ARG A 77 2.56 3.45 -1.29
CA ARG A 77 2.39 4.81 -1.80
C ARG A 77 2.14 4.81 -3.31
N THR A 78 2.91 4.06 -4.08
CA THR A 78 2.74 3.95 -5.53
C THR A 78 1.36 3.40 -5.89
N GLN A 79 0.89 2.37 -5.17
CA GLN A 79 -0.46 1.82 -5.38
C GLN A 79 -1.57 2.83 -5.02
N ARG A 80 -1.41 3.57 -3.91
CA ARG A 80 -2.34 4.64 -3.52
C ARG A 80 -2.43 5.74 -4.59
N LEU A 81 -1.30 6.17 -5.14
CA LEU A 81 -1.27 7.16 -6.22
C LEU A 81 -1.89 6.61 -7.52
N ALA A 82 -1.65 5.34 -7.86
CA ALA A 82 -2.31 4.69 -8.99
C ALA A 82 -3.84 4.68 -8.83
N ARG A 83 -4.35 4.31 -7.64
CA ARG A 83 -5.78 4.40 -7.32
C ARG A 83 -6.31 5.83 -7.40
N ALA A 84 -5.56 6.81 -6.89
CA ALA A 84 -5.96 8.20 -6.97
C ALA A 84 -6.11 8.69 -8.42
N LYS A 85 -5.21 8.30 -9.33
CA LYS A 85 -5.33 8.63 -10.76
C LYS A 85 -6.61 8.04 -11.37
N LEU A 86 -6.95 6.80 -11.03
CA LEU A 86 -8.19 6.17 -11.49
C LEU A 86 -9.42 6.95 -10.99
N LEU A 87 -9.45 7.32 -9.70
CA LEU A 87 -10.54 8.11 -9.15
C LEU A 87 -10.63 9.49 -9.83
N ILE A 88 -9.52 10.19 -10.01
CA ILE A 88 -9.50 11.49 -10.68
C ILE A 88 -10.00 11.39 -12.14
N ARG A 89 -9.75 10.28 -12.84
CA ARG A 89 -10.19 10.04 -14.23
C ARG A 89 -11.66 9.67 -14.34
N HIS A 90 -12.17 8.89 -13.40
CA HIS A 90 -13.44 8.16 -13.56
C HIS A 90 -14.56 8.66 -12.64
N THR A 91 -14.27 9.58 -11.71
CA THR A 91 -15.26 10.11 -10.77
C THR A 91 -15.15 11.62 -10.62
N ASP A 92 -16.22 12.23 -10.09
CA ASP A 92 -16.27 13.66 -9.76
C ASP A 92 -15.93 13.95 -8.29
N LEU A 93 -15.29 13.00 -7.60
CA LEU A 93 -14.93 13.15 -6.19
C LEU A 93 -14.00 14.36 -5.98
N SER A 94 -14.16 15.05 -4.84
CA SER A 94 -13.26 16.11 -4.45
C SER A 94 -11.86 15.56 -4.15
N LEU A 95 -10.83 16.39 -4.27
CA LEU A 95 -9.46 15.96 -3.94
C LEU A 95 -9.33 15.53 -2.46
N THR A 96 -10.12 16.13 -1.58
CA THR A 96 -10.22 15.73 -0.17
C THR A 96 -10.78 14.31 -0.05
N GLN A 97 -11.91 14.01 -0.72
CA GLN A 97 -12.50 12.67 -0.72
C GLN A 97 -11.53 11.63 -1.30
N ILE A 98 -10.87 11.95 -2.42
CA ILE A 98 -9.89 11.05 -3.05
C ILE A 98 -8.70 10.77 -2.12
N SER A 99 -8.25 11.77 -1.36
CA SER A 99 -7.17 11.59 -0.40
C SER A 99 -7.53 10.56 0.68
N LEU A 100 -8.75 10.67 1.23
CA LEU A 100 -9.27 9.74 2.24
C LEU A 100 -9.49 8.34 1.67
N GLU A 101 -10.10 8.24 0.49
CA GLU A 101 -10.34 6.97 -0.24
C GLU A 101 -9.05 6.21 -0.58
N CYS A 102 -7.94 6.94 -0.72
CA CYS A 102 -6.62 6.37 -0.97
C CYS A 102 -5.79 6.20 0.31
N GLY A 103 -6.35 6.44 1.49
CA GLY A 103 -5.67 6.23 2.77
C GLY A 103 -4.60 7.26 3.12
N PHE A 104 -4.67 8.47 2.55
CA PHE A 104 -3.86 9.60 3.00
C PHE A 104 -4.51 10.27 4.21
N CYS A 105 -3.69 10.80 5.12
CA CYS A 105 -4.15 11.50 6.32
C CYS A 105 -4.92 12.79 5.99
N ASP A 106 -4.48 13.49 4.95
CA ASP A 106 -5.07 14.75 4.52
C ASP A 106 -4.77 15.02 3.03
N GLN A 107 -5.47 16.01 2.51
CA GLN A 107 -5.35 16.45 1.12
C GLN A 107 -3.98 17.08 0.82
N ALA A 108 -3.35 17.78 1.76
CA ALA A 108 -2.09 18.48 1.53
C ALA A 108 -0.94 17.47 1.30
N HIS A 109 -0.86 16.45 2.15
CA HIS A 109 0.07 15.35 2.01
C HIS A 109 -0.16 14.58 0.71
N PHE A 110 -1.42 14.28 0.38
CA PHE A 110 -1.78 13.67 -0.91
C PHE A 110 -1.29 14.52 -2.10
N CYS A 111 -1.60 15.81 -2.14
CA CYS A 111 -1.21 16.71 -3.22
C CYS A 111 0.31 16.78 -3.37
N HIS A 112 1.05 16.83 -2.25
CA HIS A 112 2.51 16.85 -2.27
C HIS A 112 3.09 15.54 -2.84
N MET A 113 2.58 14.38 -2.39
CA MET A 113 3.00 13.08 -2.91
C MET A 113 2.64 12.88 -4.38
N PHE A 114 1.44 13.31 -4.80
CA PHE A 114 1.00 13.23 -6.18
C PHE A 114 1.88 14.10 -7.08
N THR A 115 2.14 15.34 -6.69
CA THR A 115 2.99 16.26 -7.46
C THR A 115 4.42 15.72 -7.58
N ARG A 116 4.96 15.12 -6.52
CA ARG A 116 6.28 14.47 -6.56
C ARG A 116 6.35 13.30 -7.54
N SER A 117 5.24 12.58 -7.71
CA SER A 117 5.14 11.44 -8.63
C SER A 117 4.90 11.86 -10.08
N GLU A 118 3.99 12.81 -10.30
CA GLU A 118 3.48 13.17 -11.64
C GLU A 118 4.04 14.47 -12.20
N GLY A 119 4.80 15.23 -11.41
CA GLY A 119 5.35 16.52 -11.78
C GLY A 119 4.34 17.69 -11.78
N ILE A 120 3.04 17.41 -11.67
CA ILE A 120 1.98 18.42 -11.58
C ILE A 120 0.98 18.07 -10.48
N ASN A 121 0.31 19.10 -9.94
CA ASN A 121 -0.69 18.90 -8.90
C ASN A 121 -1.95 18.18 -9.44
N PRO A 122 -2.68 17.44 -8.58
CA PRO A 122 -3.80 16.60 -9.03
C PRO A 122 -4.97 17.39 -9.61
N PHE A 123 -5.18 18.66 -9.20
CA PHE A 123 -6.20 19.52 -9.79
C PHE A 123 -5.88 19.87 -11.26
N ALA A 124 -4.64 20.32 -11.51
CA ALA A 124 -4.16 20.60 -12.86
C ALA A 124 -4.16 19.33 -13.72
N TRP A 125 -3.81 18.19 -13.14
CA TRP A 125 -3.89 16.89 -13.81
C TRP A 125 -5.34 16.55 -14.22
N ARG A 126 -6.32 16.75 -13.33
CA ARG A 126 -7.76 16.62 -13.66
C ARG A 126 -8.18 17.53 -14.81
N CYS A 127 -7.81 18.80 -14.77
CA CYS A 127 -8.15 19.72 -15.86
C CYS A 127 -7.53 19.30 -17.20
N ARG A 128 -6.35 18.67 -17.20
CA ARG A 128 -5.71 18.17 -18.43
C ARG A 128 -6.47 16.97 -19.01
N ILE A 129 -6.79 15.96 -18.20
CA ILE A 129 -7.48 14.76 -18.68
C ILE A 129 -8.94 15.02 -19.05
N THR A 130 -9.63 15.99 -18.41
CA THR A 130 -11.01 16.35 -18.79
C THR A 130 -11.06 17.07 -20.14
N ARG A 131 -9.96 17.69 -20.56
CA ARG A 131 -9.84 18.30 -21.89
C ARG A 131 -9.53 17.29 -23.00
N GLU A 132 -9.13 16.06 -22.66
CA GLU A 132 -9.08 14.98 -23.64
C GLU A 132 -10.52 14.59 -24.01
N PRO A 133 -10.91 14.58 -25.30
CA PRO A 133 -12.26 14.19 -25.68
C PRO A 133 -12.47 12.73 -25.24
N LYS A 134 -13.44 12.53 -24.34
CA LYS A 134 -13.98 11.22 -23.98
C LYS A 134 -14.43 10.55 -25.29
N ALA A 135 -13.60 9.69 -25.88
CA ALA A 135 -14.05 8.73 -26.86
C ALA A 135 -15.08 7.86 -26.13
N GLN A 136 -16.36 8.14 -26.38
CA GLN A 136 -17.48 7.45 -25.77
C GLN A 136 -17.35 5.95 -26.06
N PRO A 137 -17.47 5.07 -25.06
CA PRO A 137 -17.74 3.67 -25.35
C PRO A 137 -19.14 3.62 -25.97
N SER A 138 -19.17 3.42 -27.28
CA SER A 138 -20.34 3.07 -28.06
C SER A 138 -20.99 1.85 -27.43
N GLN A 139 -22.13 2.06 -26.77
CA GLN A 139 -23.09 0.98 -26.52
C GLN A 139 -23.59 0.50 -27.88
N PRO A 140 -23.45 -0.77 -28.26
CA PRO A 140 -24.27 -1.30 -29.34
C PRO A 140 -25.68 -1.48 -28.78
N ALA A 141 -26.60 -0.59 -29.18
CA ALA A 141 -28.01 -0.90 -29.17
C ALA A 141 -28.23 -2.11 -30.09
N ALA A 142 -28.49 -3.27 -29.48
CA ALA A 142 -28.98 -4.42 -30.21
C ALA A 142 -30.51 -4.27 -30.34
N PHE A 143 -30.95 -4.17 -31.59
CA PHE A 143 -32.33 -4.36 -32.02
C PHE A 143 -32.71 -5.85 -31.95
#